data_AF-A0A8D5U659-F1
#
_entry.id   AF-A0A8D5U659-F1
#
_cell.length_a   1.000
_cell.length_b   1.000
_cell.length_c   1.000
_cell.angle_alpha   90.00
_cell.angle_beta   90.00
_cell.angle_gamma   90.00
#
_symmetry.space_group_name_H-M   'P 1'
#
loop_
_entity.id
_entity.type
_entity.pdbx_description
1 polymer ?
#
loop_
_entity_poly.entity_id
_entity_poly.type
_entity_poly.pdbx_seq_one_letter_code
_entity_poly.pdbx_strand_id
1 'polypeptide(L)'
;MKQEGNEGEKEKKVIRYTLSYPDGSYAGYVVFDGKYSKVYDEKGEILFEVEGVFPPVRRKINYQWVEKVLEKGLPDCRKRFILYVASRYLVNVKGLEEDQAVEELEEFYSKSGGKVYESWLKSVVRGVKVKKLLPWSLKRIEEKDKEMYEIITKILNE
;
A
#
# COMPACT_ATOMS: atom_id res chain seq x y z
N MET A 1 -8.90 -52.10 27.57
CA MET A 1 -9.63 -50.99 26.93
C MET A 1 -8.62 -49.94 26.50
N LYS A 2 -8.20 -49.95 25.23
CA LYS A 2 -7.39 -48.89 24.63
C LYS A 2 -8.37 -47.91 23.97
N GLN A 3 -8.34 -46.65 24.37
CA GLN A 3 -9.00 -45.58 23.62
C GLN A 3 -7.94 -44.99 22.68
N GLU A 4 -8.10 -45.23 21.38
CA GLU A 4 -7.41 -44.50 20.33
C GLU A 4 -8.11 -43.15 20.17
N GLY A 5 -7.42 -42.09 20.55
CA GLY A 5 -7.81 -40.72 20.25
C GLY A 5 -7.54 -40.43 18.79
N ASN A 6 -8.61 -40.33 18.01
CA ASN A 6 -8.59 -39.94 16.61
C ASN A 6 -8.26 -38.44 16.53
N GLU A 7 -6.99 -38.09 16.30
CA GLU A 7 -6.58 -36.72 15.98
C GLU A 7 -7.10 -36.36 14.59
N GLY A 8 -8.08 -35.45 14.53
CA GLY A 8 -8.64 -34.96 13.30
C GLY A 8 -7.57 -34.28 12.44
N GLU A 9 -7.11 -34.97 11.40
CA GLU A 9 -6.37 -34.40 10.29
C GLU A 9 -7.27 -33.35 9.62
N LYS A 10 -7.02 -32.07 9.94
CA LYS A 10 -7.55 -30.96 9.14
C LYS A 10 -6.97 -31.11 7.74
N GLU A 11 -7.80 -31.53 6.78
CA GLU A 11 -7.44 -31.61 5.36
C GLU A 11 -6.72 -30.32 4.93
N LYS A 12 -5.41 -30.40 4.72
CA LYS A 12 -4.64 -29.28 4.19
C LYS A 12 -5.10 -29.08 2.76
N LYS A 13 -5.83 -27.99 2.53
CA LYS A 13 -6.38 -27.64 1.23
C LYS A 13 -5.22 -27.28 0.30
N VAL A 14 -4.75 -28.25 -0.47
CA VAL A 14 -3.70 -28.06 -1.48
C VAL A 14 -4.28 -27.28 -2.65
N ILE A 15 -3.68 -26.13 -2.97
CA ILE A 15 -4.11 -25.27 -4.08
C ILE A 15 -3.10 -25.41 -5.21
N ARG A 16 -3.58 -25.73 -6.43
CA ARG A 16 -2.76 -25.80 -7.64
C ARG A 16 -3.17 -24.71 -8.63
N TYR A 17 -2.20 -24.00 -9.19
CA TYR A 17 -2.44 -23.02 -10.25
C TYR A 17 -1.28 -22.95 -11.24
N THR A 18 -1.60 -22.53 -12.45
CA THR A 18 -0.71 -22.44 -13.61
C THR A 18 0.13 -21.18 -13.56
N LEU A 19 1.39 -21.27 -14.00
CA LEU A 19 2.22 -20.11 -14.31
C LEU A 19 2.28 -19.91 -15.82
N SER A 20 2.34 -18.65 -16.23
CA SER A 20 2.46 -18.26 -17.63
C SER A 20 3.53 -17.19 -17.79
N TYR A 21 4.24 -17.22 -18.91
CA TYR A 21 5.16 -16.18 -19.32
C TYR A 21 4.40 -14.91 -19.74
N PRO A 22 5.07 -13.74 -19.84
CA PRO A 22 4.44 -12.49 -20.27
C PRO A 22 3.80 -12.54 -21.66
N ASP A 23 4.25 -13.45 -22.53
CA ASP A 23 3.68 -13.70 -23.85
C ASP A 23 2.47 -14.65 -23.81
N GLY A 24 2.08 -15.13 -22.62
CA GLY A 24 0.96 -16.05 -22.39
C GLY A 24 1.31 -17.53 -22.56
N SER A 25 2.54 -17.87 -22.93
CA SER A 25 2.96 -19.27 -23.03
C SER A 25 3.03 -19.94 -21.65
N TYR A 26 2.87 -21.26 -21.62
CA TYR A 26 2.86 -22.05 -20.39
C TYR A 26 4.25 -22.07 -19.75
N ALA A 27 4.34 -21.74 -18.45
CA ALA A 27 5.61 -21.66 -17.71
C ALA A 27 5.70 -22.71 -16.57
N GLY A 28 4.77 -23.67 -16.52
CA GLY A 28 4.67 -24.65 -15.43
C GLY A 28 3.54 -24.37 -14.45
N TYR A 29 3.66 -24.85 -13.22
CA TYR A 29 2.61 -24.72 -12.20
C TYR A 29 3.16 -24.68 -10.78
N VAL A 30 2.32 -24.23 -9.85
CA VAL A 30 2.62 -24.16 -8.42
C VAL A 30 1.64 -25.04 -7.66
N VAL A 31 2.15 -25.74 -6.65
CA VAL A 31 1.37 -26.48 -5.65
C VAL A 31 1.63 -25.84 -4.29
N PHE A 32 0.57 -25.29 -3.67
CA PHE A 32 0.63 -24.63 -2.38
C PHE A 32 -0.09 -25.46 -1.32
N ASP A 33 0.65 -25.89 -0.30
CA ASP A 33 0.16 -26.77 0.77
C ASP A 33 -0.35 -26.00 2.00
N GLY A 34 -0.58 -24.69 1.87
CA GLY A 34 -0.97 -23.79 2.96
C GLY A 34 0.21 -23.14 3.69
N LYS A 35 1.42 -23.68 3.56
CA LYS A 35 2.65 -23.10 4.13
C LYS A 35 3.78 -22.93 3.11
N TYR A 36 4.00 -23.92 2.25
CA TYR A 36 5.05 -23.90 1.23
C TYR A 36 4.44 -23.97 -0.16
N SER A 37 5.07 -23.30 -1.12
CA SER A 37 4.81 -23.39 -2.55
C SER A 37 5.93 -24.18 -3.22
N LYS A 38 5.59 -25.28 -3.88
CA LYS A 38 6.48 -26.02 -4.78
C LYS A 38 6.21 -25.59 -6.21
N VAL A 39 7.26 -25.12 -6.88
CA VAL A 39 7.20 -24.60 -8.25
C VAL A 39 7.77 -25.64 -9.20
N TYR A 40 7.01 -25.96 -10.24
CA TYR A 40 7.35 -26.92 -11.27
C TYR A 40 7.52 -26.22 -12.60
N ASP A 41 8.44 -26.72 -13.43
CA ASP A 41 8.65 -26.24 -14.79
C ASP A 41 7.59 -26.77 -15.78
N GLU A 42 7.80 -26.52 -17.06
CA GLU A 42 6.93 -26.99 -18.16
C GLU A 42 6.88 -28.52 -18.28
N LYS A 43 7.93 -29.22 -17.85
CA LYS A 43 8.08 -30.68 -17.96
C LYS A 43 7.61 -31.42 -16.71
N GLY A 44 7.30 -30.69 -15.63
CA GLY A 44 6.90 -31.25 -14.34
C GLY A 44 8.08 -31.52 -13.40
N GLU A 45 9.27 -30.99 -13.69
CA GLU A 45 10.44 -31.03 -12.80
C GLU A 45 10.34 -29.92 -11.74
N ILE A 46 10.73 -30.22 -10.50
CA ILE A 46 10.72 -29.24 -9.42
C ILE A 46 11.85 -28.24 -9.66
N LEU A 47 11.51 -26.95 -9.72
CA LEU A 47 12.48 -25.86 -9.81
C LEU A 47 12.97 -25.45 -8.42
N PHE A 48 12.05 -25.14 -7.51
CA PHE A 48 12.35 -24.75 -6.13
C PHE A 48 11.12 -24.82 -5.22
N GLU A 49 11.37 -24.74 -3.92
CA GLU A 49 10.37 -24.64 -2.86
C GLU A 49 10.58 -23.34 -2.08
N VAL A 50 9.49 -22.64 -1.75
CA VAL A 50 9.51 -21.38 -1.01
C VAL A 50 8.44 -21.35 0.07
N GLU A 51 8.72 -20.71 1.20
CA GLU A 51 7.73 -20.46 2.24
C GLU A 51 6.76 -19.35 1.81
N GLY A 52 5.46 -19.60 1.90
CA GLY A 52 4.39 -18.72 1.46
C GLY A 52 3.89 -19.02 0.04
N VAL A 53 3.12 -18.08 -0.50
CA VAL A 53 2.48 -18.18 -1.83
C VAL A 53 3.43 -17.68 -2.92
N PHE A 54 3.53 -18.39 -4.04
CA PHE A 54 4.38 -18.01 -5.18
C PHE A 54 3.59 -17.89 -6.51
N PRO A 55 3.64 -16.78 -7.26
CA PRO A 55 4.47 -15.62 -7.03
C PRO A 55 4.02 -14.84 -5.78
N PRO A 56 4.94 -14.14 -5.12
CA PRO A 56 4.58 -13.35 -3.94
C PRO A 56 3.52 -12.32 -4.32
N VAL A 57 2.36 -12.40 -3.66
CA VAL A 57 1.28 -11.45 -3.88
C VAL A 57 1.77 -10.06 -3.49
N ARG A 58 1.67 -9.10 -4.42
CA ARG A 58 1.97 -7.70 -4.10
C ARG A 58 1.02 -7.26 -2.99
N ARG A 59 1.57 -6.99 -1.80
CA ARG A 59 0.77 -6.49 -0.68
C ARG A 59 0.16 -5.14 -1.08
N LYS A 60 -1.15 -5.00 -0.92
CA LYS A 60 -1.79 -3.68 -1.02
C LYS A 60 -1.24 -2.81 0.10
N ILE A 61 -0.68 -1.66 -0.25
CA ILE A 61 -0.20 -0.69 0.73
C ILE A 61 -1.43 -0.06 1.39
N ASN A 62 -1.48 -0.07 2.72
CA ASN A 62 -2.57 0.56 3.46
C ASN A 62 -2.30 2.07 3.59
N TYR A 63 -3.17 2.89 2.98
CA TYR A 63 -3.14 4.35 3.05
C TYR A 63 -4.22 4.95 3.96
N GLN A 64 -4.94 4.14 4.73
CA GLN A 64 -5.99 4.60 5.63
C GLN A 64 -5.48 5.64 6.66
N TRP A 65 -4.19 5.58 7.01
CA TRP A 65 -3.56 6.58 7.86
C TRP A 65 -3.51 7.97 7.22
N VAL A 66 -3.40 8.07 5.88
CA VAL A 66 -3.41 9.35 5.16
C VAL A 66 -4.79 9.98 5.25
N GLU A 67 -5.85 9.19 5.05
CA GLU A 67 -7.24 9.65 5.18
C GLU A 67 -7.52 10.15 6.62
N LYS A 68 -7.08 9.41 7.65
CA LYS A 68 -7.22 9.85 9.05
C LYS A 68 -6.52 11.20 9.32
N VAL A 69 -5.35 11.43 8.72
CA VAL A 69 -4.62 12.70 8.85
C VAL A 69 -5.30 13.82 8.06
N LEU A 70 -5.82 13.54 6.86
CA LEU A 70 -6.59 14.50 6.07
C LEU A 70 -7.86 14.96 6.81
N GLU A 71 -8.55 14.02 7.45
CA GLU A 71 -9.78 14.27 8.21
C GLU A 71 -9.51 15.14 9.46
N LYS A 72 -8.52 14.77 10.28
CA LYS A 72 -8.17 15.47 11.53
C LYS A 72 -7.44 16.80 11.31
N GLY A 73 -6.67 16.92 10.22
CA GLY A 73 -5.77 18.05 10.00
C GLY A 73 -4.41 17.87 10.68
N LEU A 74 -3.49 18.82 10.44
CA LEU A 74 -2.17 18.86 11.07
C LEU A 74 -1.90 20.27 11.65
N PRO A 75 -1.44 20.41 12.90
CA PRO A 75 -1.13 21.72 13.48
C PRO A 75 0.03 22.41 12.76
N ASP A 76 1.10 21.66 12.49
CA ASP A 76 2.29 22.11 11.75
C ASP A 76 2.61 21.13 10.60
N CYS A 77 3.67 21.37 9.83
CA CYS A 77 4.16 20.59 8.69
C CYS A 77 3.16 20.35 7.54
N ARG A 78 1.99 21.00 7.56
CA ARG A 78 0.92 20.90 6.55
C ARG A 78 1.41 20.99 5.11
N LYS A 79 2.22 22.00 4.76
CA LYS A 79 2.76 22.13 3.39
C LYS A 79 3.67 20.97 3.00
N ARG A 80 4.49 20.48 3.94
CA ARG A 80 5.37 19.32 3.71
C ARG A 80 4.54 18.05 3.51
N PHE A 81 3.51 17.86 4.34
CA PHE A 81 2.56 16.77 4.19
C PHE A 81 1.82 16.81 2.85
N ILE A 82 1.32 17.99 2.45
CA ILE A 82 0.67 18.19 1.14
C ILE A 82 1.61 17.80 0.00
N LEU A 83 2.85 18.30 0.02
CA LEU A 83 3.81 18.12 -1.07
C LEU A 83 4.31 16.67 -1.20
N TYR A 84 4.53 15.99 -0.08
CA TYR A 84 5.18 14.67 -0.05
C TYR A 84 4.22 13.50 0.11
N VAL A 85 2.99 13.73 0.58
CA VAL A 85 2.03 12.68 0.90
C VAL A 85 0.66 12.97 0.28
N ALA A 86 -0.09 13.94 0.80
CA ALA A 86 -1.51 14.05 0.50
C ALA A 86 -1.80 14.28 -0.99
N SER A 87 -1.15 15.26 -1.64
CA SER A 87 -1.38 15.51 -3.08
C SER A 87 -1.11 14.27 -3.95
N ARG A 88 -0.07 13.50 -3.61
CA ARG A 88 0.32 12.28 -4.32
C ARG A 88 -0.67 11.15 -4.09
N TYR A 89 -1.13 11.02 -2.86
CA TYR A 89 -2.15 10.04 -2.49
C TYR A 89 -3.46 10.32 -3.22
N LEU A 90 -3.99 11.54 -3.11
CA LEU A 90 -5.28 11.92 -3.68
C LEU A 90 -5.32 11.70 -5.19
N VAL A 91 -4.27 12.11 -5.91
CA VAL A 91 -4.27 12.04 -7.36
C VAL A 91 -3.84 10.66 -7.88
N ASN A 92 -2.74 10.10 -7.38
CA ASN A 92 -2.11 8.92 -8.00
C ASN A 92 -2.47 7.60 -7.31
N VAL A 93 -3.16 7.63 -6.16
CA VAL A 93 -3.61 6.43 -5.43
C VAL A 93 -5.12 6.39 -5.33
N LYS A 94 -5.75 7.45 -4.83
CA LYS A 94 -7.22 7.57 -4.72
C LYS A 94 -7.86 7.87 -6.08
N GLY A 95 -7.12 8.52 -6.99
CA GLY A 95 -7.54 8.74 -8.37
C GLY A 95 -8.48 9.93 -8.55
N LEU A 96 -8.41 10.93 -7.66
CA LEU A 96 -9.22 12.14 -7.77
C LEU A 96 -8.76 13.02 -8.93
N GLU A 97 -9.71 13.76 -9.50
CA GLU A 97 -9.40 14.83 -10.45
C GLU A 97 -8.70 16.01 -9.78
N GLU A 98 -8.01 16.83 -10.58
CA GLU A 98 -7.13 17.88 -10.06
C GLU A 98 -7.89 18.90 -9.21
N ASP A 99 -9.07 19.33 -9.66
CA ASP A 99 -9.87 20.33 -8.93
C ASP A 99 -10.40 19.76 -7.61
N GLN A 100 -10.87 18.51 -7.59
CA GLN A 100 -11.31 17.83 -6.37
C GLN A 100 -10.16 17.66 -5.36
N ALA A 101 -8.97 17.31 -5.85
CA ALA A 101 -7.79 17.20 -5.01
C ALA A 101 -7.38 18.57 -4.44
N VAL A 102 -7.53 19.67 -5.20
CA VAL A 102 -7.25 21.02 -4.69
C VAL A 102 -8.23 21.40 -3.59
N GLU A 103 -9.52 21.14 -3.77
CA GLU A 103 -10.56 21.39 -2.76
C GLU A 103 -10.29 20.61 -1.46
N GLU A 104 -10.02 19.30 -1.53
CA GLU A 104 -9.70 18.49 -0.34
C GLU A 104 -8.43 19.00 0.38
N LEU A 105 -7.40 19.44 -0.36
CA LEU A 105 -6.17 19.95 0.24
C LEU A 105 -6.35 21.33 0.88
N GLU A 106 -7.22 22.17 0.32
CA GLU A 106 -7.58 23.46 0.90
C GLU A 106 -8.37 23.27 2.20
N GLU A 107 -9.38 22.39 2.18
CA GLU A 107 -10.13 22.01 3.38
C GLU A 107 -9.18 21.49 4.47
N PHE A 108 -8.34 20.51 4.14
CA PHE A 108 -7.33 19.98 5.04
C PHE A 108 -6.44 21.08 5.66
N TYR A 109 -5.93 22.01 4.84
CA TYR A 109 -5.04 23.06 5.32
C TYR A 109 -5.73 24.01 6.31
N SER A 110 -7.00 24.30 6.06
CA SER A 110 -7.82 25.25 6.85
C SER A 110 -8.21 24.74 8.24
N LYS A 111 -8.24 23.42 8.47
CA LYS A 111 -8.62 22.80 9.77
C LYS A 111 -7.80 23.29 10.96
N SER A 112 -6.53 23.64 10.75
CA SER A 112 -5.64 24.16 11.79
C SER A 112 -5.38 25.68 11.67
N GLY A 113 -6.22 26.38 10.91
CA GLY A 113 -6.17 27.84 10.73
C GLY A 113 -5.09 28.33 9.75
N GLY A 114 -5.36 29.42 9.06
CA GLY A 114 -4.46 30.03 8.07
C GLY A 114 -4.91 29.83 6.63
N LYS A 115 -4.12 30.36 5.68
CA LYS A 115 -4.43 30.33 4.24
C LYS A 115 -3.30 29.71 3.45
N VAL A 116 -3.65 28.96 2.41
CA VAL A 116 -2.72 28.44 1.39
C VAL A 116 -3.13 29.02 0.05
N TYR A 117 -2.15 29.31 -0.80
CA TYR A 117 -2.45 29.83 -2.13
C TYR A 117 -2.97 28.69 -3.01
N GLU A 118 -4.17 28.87 -3.57
CA GLU A 118 -4.77 27.95 -4.53
C GLU A 118 -3.84 27.67 -5.73
N SER A 119 -3.15 28.70 -6.22
CA SER A 119 -2.16 28.57 -7.30
C SER A 119 -0.99 27.65 -6.94
N TRP A 120 -0.58 27.64 -5.67
CA TRP A 120 0.44 26.70 -5.18
C TRP A 120 -0.10 25.28 -5.13
N LEU A 121 -1.33 25.07 -4.65
CA LEU A 121 -1.97 23.75 -4.63
C LEU A 121 -2.12 23.18 -6.05
N LYS A 122 -2.65 23.98 -6.99
CA LYS A 122 -2.77 23.61 -8.41
C LYS A 122 -1.42 23.22 -9.01
N SER A 123 -0.37 23.99 -8.74
CA SER A 123 1.00 23.69 -9.21
C SER A 123 1.52 22.36 -8.64
N VAL A 124 1.33 22.11 -7.34
CA VAL A 124 1.74 20.86 -6.69
C VAL A 124 0.97 19.67 -7.27
N VAL A 125 -0.36 19.75 -7.31
CA VAL A 125 -1.27 18.70 -7.83
C VAL A 125 -0.90 18.33 -9.27
N ARG A 126 -0.79 19.32 -10.16
CA ARG A 126 -0.39 19.09 -11.55
C ARG A 126 1.00 18.46 -11.63
N GLY A 127 1.95 18.97 -10.84
CA GLY A 127 3.32 18.47 -10.79
C GLY A 127 3.41 16.99 -10.37
N VAL A 128 2.64 16.57 -9.36
CA VAL A 128 2.63 15.18 -8.90
C VAL A 128 1.89 14.24 -9.85
N LYS A 129 0.83 14.72 -10.54
CA LYS A 129 0.09 13.96 -11.56
C LYS A 129 0.97 13.62 -12.75
N VAL A 130 1.60 14.64 -13.33
CA VAL A 130 2.47 14.49 -14.51
C VAL A 130 3.64 13.54 -14.21
N LYS A 131 4.26 13.68 -13.04
CA LYS A 131 5.41 12.86 -12.63
C LYS A 131 5.02 11.51 -12.02
N LYS A 132 3.73 11.21 -11.87
CA LYS A 132 3.18 10.00 -11.23
C LYS A 132 3.85 9.68 -9.89
N LEU A 133 4.09 10.72 -9.07
CA LEU A 133 4.80 10.55 -7.81
C LEU A 133 3.91 9.84 -6.79
N LEU A 134 4.49 8.88 -6.07
CA LEU A 134 3.81 8.18 -4.98
C LEU A 134 4.04 8.88 -3.62
N PRO A 135 3.06 8.80 -2.70
CA PRO A 135 3.18 9.32 -1.34
C PRO A 135 4.35 8.68 -0.60
N TRP A 136 5.01 9.45 0.27
CA TRP A 136 6.02 8.90 1.17
C TRP A 136 5.39 7.88 2.13
N SER A 137 6.13 6.81 2.40
CA SER A 137 5.78 5.87 3.47
C SER A 137 6.10 6.48 4.84
N LEU A 138 5.43 5.99 5.89
CA LEU A 138 5.73 6.40 7.27
C LEU A 138 7.21 6.24 7.62
N LYS A 139 7.83 5.12 7.23
CA LYS A 139 9.27 4.89 7.40
C LYS A 139 10.14 5.96 6.71
N ARG A 140 9.77 6.37 5.50
CA ARG A 140 10.51 7.42 4.78
C ARG A 140 10.32 8.79 5.44
N ILE A 141 9.15 9.05 6.03
CA ILE A 141 8.88 10.27 6.79
C ILE A 141 9.74 10.27 8.05
N GLU A 142 9.76 9.17 8.81
CA GLU A 142 10.61 8.99 10.00
C GLU A 142 12.09 9.28 9.71
N GLU A 143 12.62 8.77 8.61
CA GLU A 143 14.02 8.95 8.22
C GLU A 143 14.35 10.39 7.79
N LYS A 144 13.41 11.12 7.19
CA LYS A 144 13.69 12.41 6.52
C LYS A 144 13.13 13.64 7.23
N ASP A 145 12.07 13.46 8.01
CA ASP A 145 11.31 14.53 8.66
C ASP A 145 10.70 13.98 9.96
N LYS A 146 11.57 13.81 10.96
CA LYS A 146 11.21 13.24 12.26
C LYS A 146 10.11 14.03 12.96
N GLU A 147 10.11 15.35 12.80
CA GLU A 147 9.06 16.24 13.34
C GLU A 147 7.69 15.90 12.73
N MET A 148 7.59 15.84 11.40
CA MET A 148 6.33 15.45 10.73
C MET A 148 5.91 14.03 11.13
N TYR A 149 6.86 13.10 11.27
CA TYR A 149 6.58 11.74 11.72
C TYR A 149 5.95 11.70 13.11
N GLU A 150 6.54 12.41 14.08
CA GLU A 150 6.06 12.45 15.46
C GLU A 150 4.65 13.05 15.55
N ILE A 151 4.38 14.13 14.82
CA ILE A 151 3.05 14.76 14.78
C ILE A 151 2.02 13.80 14.18
N ILE A 152 2.32 13.18 13.04
CA ILE A 152 1.42 12.19 12.41
C ILE A 152 1.16 11.03 13.38
N THR A 153 2.21 10.52 14.04
CA THR A 153 2.08 9.39 14.97
C THR A 153 1.18 9.72 16.16
N LYS A 154 1.27 10.93 16.72
CA LYS A 154 0.35 11.40 17.77
C LYS A 154 -1.10 11.37 17.30
N ILE A 155 -1.38 11.92 16.12
CA ILE A 155 -2.73 11.95 15.53
C ILE A 155 -3.29 10.55 15.25
N LEU A 156 -2.44 9.62 14.85
CA LEU A 156 -2.83 8.24 14.59
C LEU A 156 -3.16 7.47 15.88
N ASN A 157 -2.53 7.81 17.01
CA ASN A 157 -2.74 7.17 18.31
C ASN A 157 -3.87 7.78 19.14
N GLU A 158 -4.33 8.98 18.79
CA GLU A 158 -5.60 9.57 19.27
C GLU A 158 -6.82 8.95 18.60
#